data_AF-A0A133UJJ6-F1
#
_entry.id   AF-A0A133UJJ6-F1
#
_cell.length_a   1.000
_cell.length_b   1.000
_cell.length_c   1.000
_cell.angle_alpha   90.00
_cell.angle_beta   90.00
_cell.angle_gamma   90.00
#
_symmetry.space_group_name_H-M   'P 1'
#
loop_
_entity.id
_entity.type
_entity.pdbx_description
1 polymer ?
#
loop_
_entity_poly.entity_id
_entity_poly.type
_entity_poly.pdbx_seq_one_letter_code
_entity_poly.pdbx_strand_id
1 'polypeptide(L)'
;MPLEDIMEENEEIEVEGPKVEYENKEYGVYITNNRLIFFRRKGFIRRSDDFVFWNLKNVEGVKMEKMGSGGVVSTGGEALLVDLGKEEIKFKCQAETSRLLAKLRARIE
;
A
#
# COMPACT_ATOMS: atom_id res chain seq x y z
N MET A 1 -17.65 -2.60 6.76
CA MET A 1 -17.41 -1.40 5.97
C MET A 1 -16.87 -1.84 4.61
N PRO A 2 -17.59 -1.61 3.51
CA PRO A 2 -17.02 -1.55 2.16
C PRO A 2 -15.91 -0.47 2.07
N LEU A 3 -15.02 -0.59 1.08
CA LEU A 3 -13.97 0.41 0.85
C LEU A 3 -14.60 1.77 0.49
N GLU A 4 -15.73 1.74 -0.20
CA GLU A 4 -16.52 2.86 -0.64
C GLU A 4 -17.02 3.74 0.52
N ASP A 5 -17.21 3.16 1.73
CA ASP A 5 -17.63 3.91 2.92
C ASP A 5 -16.51 4.81 3.48
N ILE A 6 -15.24 4.57 3.11
CA ILE A 6 -14.09 5.37 3.56
C ILE A 6 -13.53 6.29 2.47
N MET A 7 -14.11 6.23 1.27
CA MET A 7 -13.71 7.05 0.14
C MET A 7 -14.36 8.44 0.21
N GLU A 8 -13.63 9.45 -0.25
CA GLU A 8 -14.16 10.82 -0.34
C GLU A 8 -15.11 10.97 -1.54
N GLU A 9 -15.92 12.02 -1.52
CA GLU A 9 -16.81 12.35 -2.65
C GLU A 9 -15.97 12.66 -3.90
N ASN A 10 -16.22 11.94 -5.00
CA ASN A 10 -15.43 11.97 -6.25
C ASN A 10 -14.02 11.35 -6.16
N GLU A 11 -13.74 10.57 -5.12
CA GLU A 11 -12.54 9.74 -5.10
C GLU A 11 -12.74 8.50 -5.98
N GLU A 12 -11.78 8.22 -6.85
CA GLU A 12 -11.83 7.08 -7.78
C GLU A 12 -10.60 6.21 -7.61
N ILE A 13 -10.81 4.88 -7.57
CA ILE A 13 -9.72 3.90 -7.55
C ILE A 13 -9.10 3.85 -8.95
N GLU A 14 -7.84 4.22 -9.04
CA GLU A 14 -7.09 4.14 -10.29
C GLU A 14 -6.33 2.81 -10.42
N VAL A 15 -5.86 2.26 -9.30
CA VAL A 15 -5.11 0.99 -9.26
C VAL A 15 -5.48 0.21 -8.00
N GLU A 16 -5.86 -1.04 -8.20
CA GLU A 16 -5.83 -2.07 -7.15
C GLU A 16 -4.52 -2.86 -7.30
N GLY A 17 -3.70 -2.87 -6.25
CA GLY A 17 -2.41 -3.54 -6.24
C GLY A 17 -2.44 -4.90 -5.54
N PRO A 18 -1.30 -5.60 -5.47
CA PRO A 18 -1.21 -6.87 -4.78
C PRO A 18 -1.40 -6.68 -3.26
N LYS A 19 -1.72 -7.75 -2.55
CA LYS A 19 -1.74 -7.70 -1.09
C LYS A 19 -0.37 -7.30 -0.54
N VAL A 20 -0.41 -6.49 0.51
CA VAL A 20 0.77 -5.96 1.18
C VAL A 20 0.76 -6.31 2.66
N GLU A 21 1.93 -6.53 3.22
CA GLU A 21 2.13 -6.65 4.65
C GLU A 21 2.69 -5.34 5.20
N TYR A 22 1.96 -4.75 6.15
CA TYR A 22 2.29 -3.51 6.83
C TYR A 22 1.97 -3.67 8.33
N GLU A 23 2.90 -3.31 9.21
CA GLU A 23 2.76 -3.47 10.67
C GLU A 23 2.29 -4.87 11.11
N ASN A 24 2.86 -5.93 10.53
CA ASN A 24 2.49 -7.34 10.78
C ASN A 24 1.03 -7.68 10.45
N LYS A 25 0.40 -6.94 9.55
CA LYS A 25 -0.97 -7.13 9.10
C LYS A 25 -1.01 -7.14 7.57
N GLU A 26 -1.86 -8.00 7.00
CA GLU A 26 -2.09 -8.07 5.56
C GLU A 26 -3.22 -7.13 5.14
N TYR A 27 -2.98 -6.29 4.14
CA TYR A 27 -3.93 -5.34 3.57
C TYR A 27 -4.08 -5.53 2.06
N GLY A 28 -5.25 -5.20 1.53
CA GLY A 28 -5.36 -4.81 0.12
C GLY A 28 -4.85 -3.38 -0.05
N VAL A 29 -4.17 -3.11 -1.18
CA VAL A 29 -3.64 -1.78 -1.50
C VAL A 29 -4.41 -1.17 -2.66
N TYR A 30 -4.79 0.08 -2.50
CA TYR A 30 -5.54 0.85 -3.48
C TYR A 30 -4.87 2.21 -3.67
N ILE A 31 -4.61 2.59 -4.91
CA ILE A 31 -4.24 3.96 -5.27
C ILE A 31 -5.47 4.61 -5.85
N THR A 32 -5.89 5.71 -5.25
CA THR A 32 -6.93 6.58 -5.77
C THR A 32 -6.31 7.81 -6.43
N ASN A 33 -7.13 8.63 -7.08
CA ASN A 33 -6.72 9.95 -7.55
C ASN A 33 -6.04 10.79 -6.44
N ASN A 34 -6.41 10.62 -5.17
CA ASN A 34 -5.93 11.44 -4.06
C ASN A 34 -5.01 10.72 -3.05
N ARG A 35 -5.17 9.42 -2.83
CA ARG A 35 -4.61 8.70 -1.67
C ARG A 35 -4.07 7.32 -2.01
N LEU A 36 -3.08 6.88 -1.23
CA LEU A 36 -2.73 5.47 -1.09
C LEU A 36 -3.50 4.92 0.11
N ILE A 37 -4.30 3.89 -0.10
CA ILE A 37 -5.17 3.30 0.92
C ILE A 37 -4.77 1.84 1.13
N PHE A 38 -4.50 1.49 2.38
CA PHE A 38 -4.42 0.09 2.81
C PHE A 38 -5.71 -0.25 3.53
N PHE A 39 -6.40 -1.26 3.03
CA PHE A 39 -7.69 -1.66 3.54
C PHE A 39 -7.71 -3.15 3.87
N ARG A 40 -8.13 -3.48 5.09
CA ARG A 40 -8.29 -4.87 5.53
C ARG A 40 -9.66 -5.08 6.17
N ARG A 41 -10.46 -5.92 5.51
CA ARG A 41 -11.71 -6.43 6.07
C ARG A 41 -11.42 -7.58 7.05
N LYS A 42 -11.74 -7.41 8.34
CA LYS A 42 -11.65 -8.52 9.33
C LYS A 42 -13.01 -9.22 9.47
N GLY A 43 -12.98 -10.55 9.51
CA GLY A 43 -14.16 -11.42 9.44
C GLY A 43 -15.15 -11.32 10.62
N PHE A 44 -16.25 -12.06 10.46
CA PHE A 44 -17.54 -11.99 11.17
C PHE A 44 -17.52 -11.91 12.72
N ILE A 45 -16.47 -12.35 13.41
CA ILE A 45 -16.46 -12.54 14.88
C ILE A 45 -15.95 -11.29 15.63
N ARG A 46 -15.10 -10.47 15.01
CA ARG A 46 -14.63 -9.17 15.56
C ARG A 46 -14.56 -8.16 14.42
N ARG A 47 -15.69 -7.49 14.19
CA ARG A 47 -15.93 -6.48 13.13
C ARG A 47 -15.23 -5.15 13.40
N SER A 48 -13.91 -5.13 13.47
CA SER A 48 -13.18 -3.88 13.29
C SER A 48 -12.45 -3.96 11.96
N ASP A 49 -13.04 -3.33 10.96
CA ASP A 49 -12.33 -3.01 9.74
C ASP A 49 -11.13 -2.14 10.11
N ASP A 50 -10.02 -2.33 9.40
CA ASP A 50 -8.74 -1.68 9.68
C ASP A 50 -8.28 -1.04 8.38
N PHE A 51 -8.04 0.27 8.41
CA PHE A 51 -7.55 0.99 7.26
C PHE A 51 -6.54 2.05 7.68
N VAL A 52 -5.57 2.28 6.82
CA VAL A 52 -4.61 3.38 6.92
C VAL A 52 -4.51 4.00 5.54
N PHE A 53 -4.31 5.31 5.49
CA PHE A 53 -4.20 6.01 4.22
C PHE A 53 -3.18 7.13 4.32
N TRP A 54 -2.64 7.48 3.15
CA TRP A 54 -1.71 8.59 3.00
C TRP A 54 -2.05 9.42 1.79
N ASN A 55 -1.87 10.73 1.91
CA ASN A 55 -2.13 11.66 0.82
C ASN A 55 -1.01 11.58 -0.21
N LEU A 56 -1.37 11.32 -1.48
CA LEU A 56 -0.39 11.19 -2.55
C LEU A 56 0.28 12.53 -2.90
N LYS A 57 -0.32 13.67 -2.54
CA LYS A 57 0.30 14.99 -2.71
C LYS A 57 1.58 15.16 -1.90
N ASN A 58 1.77 14.35 -0.87
CA ASN A 58 2.95 14.41 -0.01
C ASN A 58 4.04 13.42 -0.45
N VAL A 59 3.80 12.59 -1.49
CA VAL A 59 4.80 11.61 -1.94
C VAL A 59 5.95 12.33 -2.60
N GLU A 60 7.13 12.27 -1.98
CA GLU A 60 8.36 12.86 -2.47
C GLU A 60 9.25 11.82 -3.17
N GLY A 61 9.10 10.53 -2.84
CA GLY A 61 9.96 9.47 -3.33
C GLY A 61 9.32 8.09 -3.27
N VAL A 62 9.60 7.23 -4.26
CA VAL A 62 9.19 5.81 -4.23
C VAL A 62 10.36 4.93 -4.65
N LYS A 63 10.74 3.99 -3.79
CA LYS A 63 11.82 3.03 -4.01
C LYS A 63 11.33 1.61 -3.84
N MET A 64 11.94 0.69 -4.58
CA MET A 64 11.69 -0.74 -4.47
C MET A 64 12.98 -1.42 -4.02
N GLU A 65 12.90 -2.14 -2.92
CA GLU A 65 13.99 -2.93 -2.38
C GLU A 65 13.68 -4.41 -2.54
N LYS A 66 14.59 -5.15 -3.17
CA LYS A 66 14.52 -6.62 -3.13
C LYS A 66 14.94 -7.07 -1.74
N MET A 67 14.04 -7.75 -1.02
CA MET A 67 14.43 -8.38 0.24
C MET A 67 15.36 -9.55 -0.08
N GLY A 68 16.66 -9.35 0.17
CA GLY A 68 17.68 -10.37 -0.05
C GLY A 68 17.55 -11.53 0.93
N SER A 69 17.80 -12.74 0.44
CA SER A 69 17.85 -14.00 1.18
C SER A 69 19.09 -14.05 2.10
N GLY A 70 18.98 -13.45 3.29
CA GLY A 70 19.97 -13.55 4.36
C GLY A 70 19.37 -14.22 5.59
N GLY A 71 19.57 -15.54 5.72
CA GLY A 71 19.35 -16.29 6.96
C GLY A 71 17.93 -16.82 7.20
N VAL A 72 17.73 -18.10 6.89
CA VAL A 72 16.72 -19.01 7.47
C VAL A 72 15.27 -18.49 7.55
N VAL A 73 14.73 -17.88 6.49
CA VAL A 73 13.37 -18.09 5.94
C VAL A 73 13.33 -17.34 4.61
N SER A 74 13.54 -18.06 3.51
CA SER A 74 13.38 -17.52 2.16
C SER A 74 11.89 -17.32 1.86
N THR A 75 11.40 -16.10 2.01
CA THR A 75 10.14 -15.69 1.36
C THR A 75 10.47 -14.48 0.51
N GLY A 76 10.97 -14.75 -0.72
CA GLY A 76 11.29 -13.72 -1.71
C GLY A 76 10.10 -12.77 -1.86
N GLY A 77 10.36 -11.49 -1.64
CA GLY A 77 9.37 -10.43 -1.71
C GLY A 77 10.05 -9.11 -2.02
N GLU A 78 9.30 -8.20 -2.63
CA GLU A 78 9.73 -6.84 -2.90
C GLU A 78 9.16 -5.95 -1.80
N ALA A 79 10.00 -5.14 -1.15
CA ALA A 79 9.55 -4.10 -0.24
C ALA A 79 9.42 -2.79 -1.02
N LEU A 80 8.29 -2.12 -0.88
CA LEU A 80 8.10 -0.77 -1.38
C LEU A 80 8.35 0.21 -0.25
N LEU A 81 9.14 1.24 -0.53
CA LEU A 81 9.39 2.37 0.35
C LEU A 81 8.77 3.60 -0.31
N VAL A 82 7.84 4.25 0.40
CA VAL A 82 7.19 5.48 -0.03
C VAL A 82 7.59 6.58 0.95
N ASP A 83 8.32 7.55 0.44
CA ASP A 83 8.76 8.73 1.17
C ASP A 83 7.69 9.82 1.05
N LEU A 84 7.17 10.27 2.19
CA LEU A 84 6.19 11.33 2.30
C LEU A 84 6.80 12.65 2.84
N GLY A 85 8.13 12.78 2.79
CA GLY A 85 8.92 13.92 3.27
C GLY A 85 9.11 13.95 4.79
N LYS A 86 8.04 13.73 5.56
CA LYS A 86 8.08 13.68 7.05
C LYS A 86 8.08 12.27 7.62
N GLU A 87 7.61 11.30 6.83
CA GLU A 87 7.52 9.90 7.21
C GLU A 87 7.90 9.02 6.02
N GLU A 88 8.54 7.89 6.28
CA GLU A 88 8.80 6.86 5.28
C GLU A 88 7.93 5.64 5.59
N ILE A 89 7.16 5.20 4.61
CA ILE A 89 6.32 4.01 4.72
C ILE A 89 7.03 2.86 4.05
N LYS A 90 7.32 1.81 4.81
CA LYS A 90 7.86 0.56 4.28
C LYS A 90 6.84 -0.55 4.41
N PHE A 91 6.51 -1.19 3.30
CA PHE A 91 5.61 -2.35 3.27
C PHE A 91 6.10 -3.42 2.32
N LYS A 92 5.79 -4.68 2.64
CA LYS A 92 6.20 -5.84 1.84
C LYS A 92 5.09 -6.22 0.90
N CYS A 93 5.41 -6.37 -0.38
CA CYS A 93 4.47 -6.80 -1.40
C CYS A 93 4.56 -8.32 -1.59
N GLN A 94 3.40 -8.99 -1.64
CA GLN A 94 3.33 -10.44 -1.77
C GLN A 94 3.38 -10.93 -3.22
N ALA A 95 3.28 -10.04 -4.21
CA ALA A 95 3.31 -10.35 -5.64
C ALA A 95 3.83 -9.15 -6.45
N GLU A 96 3.79 -9.25 -7.79
CA GLU A 96 4.33 -8.27 -8.72
C GLU A 96 3.81 -6.83 -8.48
N THR A 97 4.73 -5.88 -8.29
CA THR A 97 4.41 -4.48 -7.95
C THR A 97 4.54 -3.50 -9.11
N SER A 98 4.84 -3.96 -10.33
CA SER A 98 5.18 -3.10 -11.48
C SER A 98 4.17 -1.98 -11.72
N ARG A 99 2.87 -2.29 -11.66
CA ARG A 99 1.78 -1.32 -11.87
C ARG A 99 1.64 -0.32 -10.73
N LEU A 100 1.72 -0.81 -9.48
CA LEU A 100 1.66 0.01 -8.29
C LEU A 100 2.82 1.01 -8.26
N LEU A 101 4.04 0.52 -8.52
CA LEU A 101 5.25 1.32 -8.59
C LEU A 101 5.19 2.37 -9.71
N ALA A 102 4.77 1.98 -10.91
CA ALA A 102 4.65 2.90 -12.04
C ALA A 102 3.67 4.04 -11.74
N LYS A 103 2.51 3.73 -11.14
CA LYS A 103 1.51 4.74 -10.80
C LYS A 103 1.99 5.69 -9.71
N LEU A 104 2.66 5.18 -8.67
CA LEU A 104 3.23 6.03 -7.62
C LEU A 104 4.36 6.92 -8.13
N ARG A 105 5.22 6.42 -9.02
CA ARG A 105 6.28 7.22 -9.65
C ARG A 105 5.73 8.35 -10.51
N ALA A 106 4.67 8.10 -11.27
CA ALA A 106 4.01 9.11 -12.09
C ALA A 106 3.35 10.25 -11.29
N ARG A 107 3.34 10.18 -9.94
CA ARG A 107 2.86 11.27 -9.07
C ARG A 107 3.96 12.19 -8.56
N ILE A 108 5.22 11.78 -8.71
CA ILE A 108 6.39 12.54 -8.26
C ILE A 108 6.87 13.48 -9.37
N GLU A 109 6.66 13.10 -10.64
CA GLU A 109 7.00 13.86 -11.85
C GLU A 109 6.00 14.99 -12.14
#